data_AF-A0A382DDG0-F1
#
_entry.id   AF-A0A382DDG0-F1
#
_cell.length_a   1.000
_cell.length_b   1.000
_cell.length_c   1.000
_cell.angle_alpha   90.00
_cell.angle_beta   90.00
_cell.angle_gamma   90.00
#
_symmetry.space_group_name_H-M   'P 1'
#
loop_
_entity.id
_entity.type
_entity.pdbx_description
1 polymer ?
#
loop_
_entity_poly.entity_id
_entity_poly.type
_entity_poly.pdbx_seq_one_letter_code
_entity_poly.pdbx_strand_id
1 'polypeptide(L)'
;DCKYGYFVKDNILDLNLLRSPNNPDPDADQGKHQFTYSIFPHEHDLIRSNVIREATCLNQTPIVFNGVISDNSIPVKLDGNGLELTVLKKGEKEDYLIIRIVETSGRHSTGSLKLNGTLTECDLMEWNDMGSQTNVEGSMPLSFSPFEIKTFKFVTKVTPS
;
A
#
# COMPACT_ATOMS: atom_id res chain seq x y z
N ASP A 1 11.61 -0.02 5.43
CA ASP A 1 12.95 -0.54 5.76
C ASP A 1 13.89 -0.24 4.59
N CYS A 2 15.15 0.03 4.89
CA CYS A 2 16.10 0.74 4.03
C CYS A 2 17.12 -0.20 3.35
N LYS A 3 16.77 -1.47 3.13
CA LYS A 3 17.65 -2.48 2.50
C LYS A 3 17.01 -3.07 1.26
N TYR A 4 17.76 -3.02 0.16
CA TYR A 4 17.27 -3.41 -1.17
C TYR A 4 18.14 -4.47 -1.85
N GLY A 5 19.29 -4.82 -1.27
CA GLY A 5 20.21 -5.82 -1.81
C GLY A 5 20.16 -7.12 -1.01
N TYR A 6 19.76 -8.20 -1.66
CA TYR A 6 19.81 -9.55 -1.10
C TYR A 6 20.25 -10.55 -2.17
N PHE A 7 20.68 -11.71 -1.74
CA PHE A 7 21.14 -12.79 -2.61
C PHE A 7 20.58 -14.12 -2.10
N VAL A 8 20.10 -14.95 -3.02
CA VAL A 8 19.61 -16.31 -2.72
C VAL A 8 20.35 -17.28 -3.60
N LYS A 9 21.04 -18.24 -2.99
CA LYS A 9 21.69 -19.33 -3.71
C LYS A 9 21.60 -20.61 -2.90
N ASP A 10 21.16 -21.68 -3.57
CA ASP A 10 20.87 -22.97 -2.96
C ASP A 10 19.87 -22.80 -1.80
N ASN A 11 20.34 -22.88 -0.55
CA ASN A 11 19.54 -22.68 0.66
C ASN A 11 20.10 -21.55 1.55
N ILE A 12 20.91 -20.65 0.98
CA ILE A 12 21.52 -19.52 1.69
C ILE A 12 20.82 -18.24 1.24
N LEU A 13 20.33 -17.48 2.22
CA LEU A 13 19.77 -16.14 2.05
C LEU A 13 20.73 -15.12 2.69
N ASP A 14 21.33 -14.29 1.87
CA ASP A 14 22.23 -13.23 2.29
C ASP A 14 21.55 -11.86 2.14
N LEU A 15 21.62 -11.03 3.19
CA LEU A 15 21.10 -9.66 3.19
C LEU A 15 22.25 -8.67 3.31
N ASN A 16 22.39 -7.78 2.34
CA ASN A 16 23.42 -6.75 2.36
C ASN A 16 22.99 -5.60 3.26
N LEU A 17 23.62 -5.47 4.43
CA LEU A 17 23.30 -4.43 5.42
C LEU A 17 23.95 -3.08 5.11
N LEU A 18 25.19 -3.06 4.62
CA LEU A 18 25.88 -1.81 4.30
C LEU A 18 26.92 -2.07 3.23
N ARG A 19 27.11 -1.10 2.35
CA ARG A 19 28.24 -1.06 1.43
C ARG A 19 28.89 0.30 1.62
N SER A 20 30.16 0.36 2.00
CA SER A 20 30.89 1.61 2.21
C SER A 20 31.93 1.81 1.10
N PRO A 21 31.53 2.29 -0.09
CA PRO A 21 32.47 2.54 -1.18
C PRO A 21 33.28 3.81 -0.93
N ASN A 22 34.60 3.77 -1.15
CA ASN A 22 35.46 4.95 -0.96
C ASN A 22 35.51 5.91 -2.17
N ASN A 23 34.78 5.63 -3.24
CA ASN A 23 34.69 6.45 -4.45
C ASN A 23 33.26 6.38 -4.99
N PRO A 24 32.60 7.49 -5.31
CA PRO A 24 33.11 8.87 -5.41
C PRO A 24 33.26 9.63 -4.08
N ASP A 25 32.81 9.03 -2.96
CA ASP A 25 32.77 9.68 -1.66
C ASP A 25 33.60 8.88 -0.64
N PRO A 26 34.72 9.43 -0.11
CA PRO A 26 35.59 8.73 0.84
C PRO A 26 34.96 8.57 2.24
N ASP A 27 33.92 9.35 2.55
CA ASP A 27 33.24 9.32 3.85
C ASP A 27 31.86 8.65 3.77
N ALA A 28 31.58 7.99 2.64
CA ALA A 28 30.32 7.29 2.42
C ALA A 28 30.01 6.32 3.57
N ASP A 29 28.81 6.45 4.10
CA ASP A 29 28.26 5.58 5.13
C ASP A 29 29.07 5.53 6.44
N GLN A 30 29.93 6.51 6.72
CA GLN A 30 30.51 6.68 8.05
C GLN A 30 29.45 7.17 9.04
N GLY A 31 29.41 6.60 10.24
CA GLY A 31 28.50 7.01 11.31
C GLY A 31 27.69 5.87 11.90
N LYS A 32 26.62 6.21 12.63
CA LYS A 32 25.73 5.24 13.26
C LYS A 32 24.62 4.85 12.31
N HIS A 33 24.46 3.55 12.09
CA HIS A 33 23.39 2.98 11.30
C HIS A 33 22.50 2.12 12.18
N GLN A 34 21.20 2.17 11.93
CA GLN A 34 20.22 1.28 12.52
C GLN A 34 19.54 0.49 11.40
N PHE A 35 19.47 -0.82 11.58
CA PHE A 35 18.88 -1.74 10.62
C PHE A 35 17.78 -2.53 11.31
N THR A 36 16.67 -2.74 10.60
CA THR A 36 15.58 -3.61 11.03
C THR A 36 15.45 -4.71 9.99
N TYR A 37 15.47 -5.97 10.40
CA TYR A 37 15.19 -7.10 9.52
C TYR A 37 14.48 -8.19 10.33
N SER A 38 13.80 -9.10 9.65
CA SER A 38 13.09 -10.20 10.29
C SER A 38 13.11 -11.42 9.41
N ILE A 39 13.28 -12.59 10.04
CA ILE A 39 13.07 -13.88 9.38
C ILE A 39 11.68 -14.33 9.81
N PHE A 40 10.79 -14.53 8.84
CA PHE A 40 9.42 -14.96 9.07
C PHE A 40 9.18 -16.31 8.39
N PRO A 41 9.45 -17.43 9.08
CA PRO A 41 9.10 -18.74 8.57
C PRO A 41 7.58 -18.83 8.40
N HIS A 42 7.15 -19.34 7.25
CA HIS A 42 5.73 -19.47 6.92
C HIS A 42 5.46 -20.82 6.28
N GLU A 43 4.20 -21.21 6.30
CA GLU A 43 3.71 -22.34 5.53
C GLU A 43 3.28 -21.88 4.13
N HIS A 44 3.20 -22.83 3.20
CA HIS A 44 2.80 -22.62 1.80
C HIS A 44 3.75 -21.71 0.99
N ASP A 45 3.38 -21.44 -0.26
CA ASP A 45 4.08 -20.49 -1.12
C ASP A 45 3.76 -19.03 -0.74
N LEU A 46 4.51 -18.08 -1.32
CA LEU A 46 4.36 -16.65 -1.06
C LEU A 46 2.91 -16.17 -1.19
N ILE A 47 2.19 -16.61 -2.24
CA ILE A 47 0.83 -16.18 -2.59
C ILE A 47 -0.21 -16.65 -1.55
N ARG A 48 0.01 -17.81 -0.94
CA ARG A 48 -0.88 -18.39 0.08
C ARG A 48 -0.43 -18.11 1.52
N SER A 49 0.67 -17.39 1.69
CA SER A 49 1.22 -17.01 2.98
C SER A 49 0.79 -15.61 3.42
N ASN A 50 1.10 -15.26 4.68
CA ASN A 50 0.92 -13.91 5.20
C ASN A 50 2.18 -13.02 5.08
N VAL A 51 3.24 -13.50 4.42
CA VAL A 51 4.55 -12.82 4.39
C VAL A 51 4.45 -11.38 3.91
N ILE A 52 3.70 -11.11 2.83
CA ILE A 52 3.52 -9.77 2.28
C ILE A 52 2.90 -8.84 3.32
N ARG A 53 1.83 -9.29 3.99
CA ARG A 53 1.14 -8.51 5.04
C ARG A 53 2.06 -8.21 6.22
N GLU A 54 2.74 -9.22 6.74
CA GLU A 54 3.65 -9.04 7.89
C GLU A 54 4.84 -8.13 7.53
N ALA A 55 5.36 -8.23 6.30
CA ALA A 55 6.39 -7.33 5.78
C ALA A 55 5.89 -5.87 5.69
N THR A 56 4.65 -5.64 5.24
CA THR A 56 4.05 -4.30 5.25
C THR A 56 3.91 -3.77 6.67
N CYS A 57 3.42 -4.58 7.63
CA CYS A 57 3.29 -4.17 9.03
C CYS A 57 4.64 -3.83 9.68
N LEU A 58 5.70 -4.60 9.39
CA LEU A 58 7.06 -4.28 9.85
C LEU A 58 7.56 -2.92 9.30
N ASN A 59 7.15 -2.58 8.09
CA ASN A 59 7.53 -1.33 7.42
C ASN A 59 6.65 -0.13 7.79
N GLN A 60 5.48 -0.36 8.38
CA GLN A 60 4.47 0.66 8.69
C GLN A 60 4.09 0.59 10.18
N THR A 61 5.00 1.06 11.03
CA THR A 61 4.76 1.12 12.48
C THR A 61 3.55 2.02 12.80
N PRO A 62 2.64 1.58 13.70
CA PRO A 62 1.50 2.41 14.10
C PRO A 62 1.96 3.73 14.74
N ILE A 63 1.23 4.81 14.44
CA ILE A 63 1.42 6.11 15.06
C ILE A 63 0.51 6.20 16.29
N VAL A 64 1.09 6.53 17.45
CA VAL A 64 0.35 6.65 18.72
C VAL A 64 0.25 8.12 19.11
N PHE A 65 -0.98 8.57 19.40
CA PHE A 65 -1.27 9.92 19.91
C PHE A 65 -1.66 9.83 21.39
N ASN A 66 -0.78 10.29 22.28
CA ASN A 66 -1.02 10.22 23.72
C ASN A 66 -2.12 11.20 24.16
N GLY A 67 -3.03 10.73 25.03
CA GLY A 67 -4.09 11.55 25.59
C GLY A 67 -5.23 11.90 24.63
N VAL A 68 -5.24 11.30 23.43
CA VAL A 68 -6.29 11.49 22.42
C VAL A 68 -7.08 10.19 22.29
N ILE A 69 -8.41 10.29 22.37
CA ILE A 69 -9.35 9.24 21.97
C ILE A 69 -10.20 9.86 20.87
N SER A 70 -10.34 9.16 19.74
CA SER A 70 -11.14 9.61 18.62
C SER A 70 -12.03 8.48 18.15
N ASP A 71 -13.32 8.78 17.98
CA ASP A 71 -14.29 7.89 17.34
C ASP A 71 -14.27 8.04 15.80
N ASN A 72 -13.25 8.68 15.25
CA ASN A 72 -13.12 8.86 13.80
C ASN A 72 -12.96 7.50 13.10
N SER A 73 -13.93 7.15 12.26
CA SER A 73 -13.83 6.01 11.36
C SER A 73 -13.00 6.36 10.13
N ILE A 74 -12.17 5.43 9.66
CA ILE A 74 -11.52 5.55 8.35
C ILE A 74 -12.63 5.62 7.28
N PRO A 75 -12.61 6.62 6.37
CA PRO A 75 -13.71 6.85 5.42
C PRO A 75 -13.84 5.76 4.34
N VAL A 76 -12.84 4.89 4.23
CA VAL A 76 -12.72 3.86 3.21
C VAL A 76 -12.25 2.57 3.86
N LYS A 77 -12.84 1.44 3.47
CA LYS A 77 -12.37 0.11 3.85
C LYS A 77 -12.27 -0.79 2.62
N LEU A 78 -11.16 -1.48 2.47
CA LEU A 78 -10.94 -2.47 1.44
C LEU A 78 -11.10 -3.87 2.04
N ASP A 79 -11.94 -4.70 1.42
CA ASP A 79 -12.04 -6.13 1.70
C ASP A 79 -11.70 -6.92 0.44
N GLY A 80 -10.96 -8.00 0.57
CA GLY A 80 -10.56 -8.86 -0.56
C GLY A 80 -9.16 -9.43 -0.38
N ASN A 81 -8.95 -10.66 -0.84
CA ASN A 81 -7.64 -11.30 -0.80
C ASN A 81 -6.82 -10.88 -2.03
N GLY A 82 -5.52 -10.63 -1.83
CA GLY A 82 -4.64 -10.22 -2.93
C GLY A 82 -4.86 -8.78 -3.42
N LEU A 83 -5.59 -7.96 -2.66
CA LEU A 83 -5.78 -6.53 -2.93
C LEU A 83 -5.18 -5.73 -1.78
N GLU A 84 -4.44 -4.66 -2.11
CA GLU A 84 -3.83 -3.78 -1.11
C GLU A 84 -4.17 -2.31 -1.42
N LEU A 85 -4.66 -1.59 -0.40
CA LEU A 85 -4.85 -0.14 -0.46
C LEU A 85 -3.49 0.53 -0.21
N THR A 86 -2.81 0.93 -1.28
CA THR A 86 -1.44 1.48 -1.21
C THR A 86 -1.40 2.99 -1.04
N VAL A 87 -2.45 3.70 -1.49
CA VAL A 87 -2.54 5.15 -1.39
C VAL A 87 -3.92 5.56 -0.92
N LEU A 88 -3.93 6.40 0.11
CA LEU A 88 -5.04 7.26 0.49
C LEU A 88 -4.47 8.65 0.76
N LYS A 89 -4.64 9.58 -0.18
CA LYS A 89 -4.13 10.96 -0.07
C LYS A 89 -5.15 11.97 -0.58
N LYS A 90 -4.91 13.26 -0.35
CA LYS A 90 -5.63 14.32 -1.07
C LYS A 90 -5.16 14.41 -2.52
N GLY A 91 -6.08 14.74 -3.42
CA GLY A 91 -5.77 15.08 -4.81
C GLY A 91 -4.89 16.32 -4.92
N GLU A 92 -4.17 16.45 -6.04
CA GLU A 92 -3.27 17.59 -6.25
C GLU A 92 -4.01 18.89 -6.61
N LYS A 93 -5.16 18.81 -7.27
CA LYS A 93 -5.82 19.97 -7.89
C LYS A 93 -7.22 20.27 -7.36
N GLU A 94 -7.97 19.28 -6.87
CA GLU A 94 -9.35 19.47 -6.40
C GLU A 94 -9.58 18.80 -5.04
N ASP A 95 -10.70 19.12 -4.40
CA ASP A 95 -11.10 18.58 -3.08
C ASP A 95 -11.69 17.17 -3.20
N TYR A 96 -10.86 16.24 -3.66
CA TYR A 96 -11.13 14.81 -3.64
C TYR A 96 -9.98 14.06 -2.96
N LEU A 97 -10.26 12.84 -2.54
CA LEU A 97 -9.25 11.87 -2.11
C LEU A 97 -8.85 10.99 -3.29
N ILE A 98 -7.59 10.58 -3.32
CA ILE A 98 -7.06 9.58 -4.23
C ILE A 98 -6.94 8.27 -3.48
N ILE A 99 -7.56 7.24 -4.05
CA ILE A 99 -7.52 5.86 -3.58
C ILE A 99 -6.77 5.05 -4.63
N ARG A 100 -5.67 4.38 -4.26
CA ARG A 100 -4.96 3.44 -5.13
C ARG A 100 -4.98 2.05 -4.55
N ILE A 101 -5.46 1.11 -5.36
CA ILE A 101 -5.53 -0.30 -5.00
C ILE A 101 -4.69 -1.08 -6.01
N VAL A 102 -3.89 -2.01 -5.50
CA VAL A 102 -3.03 -2.87 -6.32
C VAL A 102 -3.36 -4.34 -6.07
N GLU A 103 -3.26 -5.13 -7.12
CA GLU A 103 -3.27 -6.59 -7.02
C GLU A 103 -1.86 -7.10 -6.67
N THR A 104 -1.75 -7.91 -5.61
CA THR A 104 -0.46 -8.30 -5.01
C THR A 104 -0.10 -9.77 -5.20
N SER A 105 -1.05 -10.61 -5.63
CA SER A 105 -0.88 -12.06 -5.73
C SER A 105 -0.49 -12.55 -7.14
N GLY A 106 -0.47 -11.67 -8.15
CA GLY A 106 -0.19 -12.04 -9.54
C GLY A 106 -1.29 -12.91 -10.15
N ARG A 107 -2.53 -12.77 -9.69
CA ARG A 107 -3.70 -13.53 -10.16
C ARG A 107 -4.92 -12.64 -10.30
N HIS A 108 -5.97 -13.17 -10.90
CA HIS A 108 -7.26 -12.48 -10.86
C HIS A 108 -7.78 -12.45 -9.42
N SER A 109 -8.04 -11.25 -8.91
CA SER A 109 -8.43 -11.00 -7.52
C SER A 109 -9.70 -10.16 -7.47
N THR A 110 -10.60 -10.52 -6.57
CA THR A 110 -11.87 -9.81 -6.36
C THR A 110 -12.00 -9.35 -4.92
N GLY A 111 -12.77 -8.29 -4.73
CA GLY A 111 -12.99 -7.70 -3.43
C GLY A 111 -14.09 -6.66 -3.45
N SER A 112 -14.14 -5.84 -2.43
CA SER A 112 -15.09 -4.74 -2.30
C SER A 112 -14.47 -3.54 -1.64
N LEU A 113 -14.74 -2.36 -2.19
CA LEU A 113 -14.40 -1.07 -1.61
C LEU A 113 -15.63 -0.50 -0.89
N LYS A 114 -15.54 -0.38 0.43
CA LYS A 114 -16.59 0.17 1.28
C LYS A 114 -16.37 1.65 1.53
N LEU A 115 -17.32 2.46 1.09
CA LEU A 115 -17.34 3.92 1.24
C LEU A 115 -18.73 4.47 0.85
N ASN A 116 -18.96 5.76 1.13
CA ASN A 116 -20.16 6.49 0.71
C ASN A 116 -19.76 7.76 -0.05
N GLY A 117 -20.05 7.83 -1.34
CA GLY A 117 -19.68 8.98 -2.17
C GLY A 117 -19.64 8.68 -3.66
N THR A 118 -18.89 9.48 -4.40
CA THR A 118 -18.67 9.28 -5.83
C THR A 118 -17.25 8.85 -6.12
N LEU A 119 -17.10 7.85 -6.99
CA LEU A 119 -15.81 7.37 -7.47
C LEU A 119 -15.69 7.58 -8.98
N THR A 120 -14.53 8.03 -9.43
CA THR A 120 -14.16 8.08 -10.84
C THR A 120 -12.80 7.44 -11.00
N GLU A 121 -12.69 6.39 -11.80
CA GLU A 121 -11.40 5.76 -12.11
C GLU A 121 -10.54 6.72 -12.95
N CYS A 122 -9.26 6.82 -12.63
CA CYS A 122 -8.32 7.71 -13.29
C CYS A 122 -6.95 7.05 -13.50
N ASP A 123 -6.13 7.68 -14.34
CA ASP A 123 -4.75 7.26 -14.53
C ASP A 123 -3.87 7.52 -13.29
N LEU A 124 -2.65 6.97 -13.30
CA LEU A 124 -1.68 7.13 -12.21
C LEU A 124 -1.28 8.59 -11.94
N MET A 125 -1.42 9.45 -12.96
CA MET A 125 -1.13 10.89 -12.89
C MET A 125 -2.32 11.70 -12.37
N GLU A 126 -3.48 11.08 -12.17
CA GLU A 126 -4.72 11.70 -11.69
C GLU A 126 -5.32 12.71 -12.70
N TRP A 127 -4.82 12.75 -13.94
CA TRP A 127 -5.14 13.77 -14.93
C TRP A 127 -6.31 13.37 -15.81
N ASN A 128 -6.38 12.10 -16.19
CA ASN A 128 -7.38 11.61 -17.11
C ASN A 128 -8.33 10.65 -16.40
N ASP A 129 -9.63 10.90 -16.55
CA ASP A 129 -10.66 9.98 -16.12
C ASP A 129 -10.76 8.83 -17.13
N MET A 130 -10.73 7.61 -16.63
CA MET A 130 -10.73 6.38 -17.44
C MET A 130 -12.12 5.74 -17.53
N GLY A 131 -13.10 6.29 -16.82
CA GLY A 131 -14.47 5.76 -16.78
C GLY A 131 -15.48 6.79 -16.32
N SER A 132 -16.75 6.39 -16.31
CA SER A 132 -17.83 7.24 -15.78
C SER A 132 -17.81 7.27 -14.26
N GLN A 133 -18.21 8.41 -13.71
CA GLN A 133 -18.43 8.56 -12.28
C GLN A 133 -19.49 7.57 -11.77
N THR A 134 -19.19 6.88 -10.68
CA THR A 134 -20.05 5.90 -10.03
C THR A 134 -20.44 6.39 -8.64
N ASN A 135 -21.73 6.44 -8.35
CA ASN A 135 -22.24 6.67 -7.00
C ASN A 135 -22.19 5.36 -6.21
N VAL A 136 -21.55 5.37 -5.05
CA VAL A 136 -21.42 4.21 -4.17
C VAL A 136 -22.09 4.51 -2.83
N GLU A 137 -22.98 3.61 -2.43
CA GLU A 137 -23.65 3.62 -1.12
C GLU A 137 -23.31 2.31 -0.41
N GLY A 138 -22.44 2.41 0.59
CA GLY A 138 -21.96 1.30 1.41
C GLY A 138 -20.79 0.54 0.80
N SER A 139 -20.92 0.02 -0.43
CA SER A 139 -19.90 -0.86 -1.01
C SER A 139 -19.95 -0.93 -2.54
N MET A 140 -18.77 -1.00 -3.18
CA MET A 140 -18.61 -1.24 -4.63
C MET A 140 -17.78 -2.51 -4.86
N PRO A 141 -18.23 -3.46 -5.72
CA PRO A 141 -17.43 -4.63 -6.06
C PRO A 141 -16.20 -4.23 -6.89
N LEU A 142 -15.11 -4.96 -6.68
CA LEU A 142 -13.84 -4.77 -7.36
C LEU A 142 -13.38 -6.06 -8.03
N SER A 143 -12.76 -5.91 -9.20
CA SER A 143 -12.13 -6.98 -9.96
C SER A 143 -10.82 -6.48 -10.53
N PHE A 144 -9.75 -7.25 -10.34
CA PHE A 144 -8.39 -6.93 -10.76
C PHE A 144 -7.78 -8.09 -11.53
N SER A 145 -7.08 -7.76 -12.61
CA SER A 145 -6.17 -8.63 -13.33
C SER A 145 -4.85 -8.80 -12.56
N PRO A 146 -4.03 -9.82 -12.86
CA PRO A 146 -2.72 -10.01 -12.25
C PRO A 146 -1.87 -8.72 -12.25
N PHE A 147 -1.43 -8.29 -11.07
CA PHE A 147 -0.63 -7.06 -10.86
C PHE A 147 -1.26 -5.76 -11.37
N GLU A 148 -2.58 -5.72 -11.58
CA GLU A 148 -3.27 -4.52 -12.01
C GLU A 148 -3.28 -3.45 -10.91
N ILE A 149 -3.19 -2.19 -11.34
CA ILE A 149 -3.27 -1.02 -10.47
C ILE A 149 -4.48 -0.21 -10.91
N LYS A 150 -5.40 0.08 -9.98
CA LYS A 150 -6.51 1.01 -10.21
C LYS A 150 -6.43 2.18 -9.27
N THR A 151 -6.60 3.37 -9.82
CA THR A 151 -6.61 4.63 -9.07
C THR A 151 -7.98 5.26 -9.22
N PHE A 152 -8.55 5.75 -8.12
CA PHE A 152 -9.86 6.37 -8.08
C PHE A 152 -9.78 7.75 -7.44
N LYS A 153 -10.45 8.72 -8.05
CA LYS A 153 -10.85 9.98 -7.43
C LYS A 153 -12.11 9.72 -6.61
N PHE A 154 -12.09 10.07 -5.33
CA PHE A 154 -13.17 9.87 -4.38
C PHE A 154 -13.63 11.18 -3.79
N VAL A 155 -14.91 11.51 -3.97
CA VAL A 155 -15.56 12.65 -3.32
C VAL A 155 -16.56 12.12 -2.30
N THR A 156 -16.37 12.47 -1.03
CA THR A 156 -17.27 12.09 0.07
C THR A 156 -18.64 12.76 -0.09
N LYS A 157 -19.72 11.99 0.05
CA LYS A 157 -21.05 12.58 0.30
C LYS A 157 -21.02 13.18 1.71
N VAL A 158 -20.92 14.50 1.82
CA VAL A 158 -21.16 15.18 3.10
C VAL A 158 -22.63 14.94 3.44
N THR A 159 -22.91 14.12 4.45
CA THR A 159 -24.25 14.08 5.01
C THR A 159 -24.42 15.41 5.74
N PRO A 160 -25.43 16.25 5.40
CA PRO A 160 -25.66 17.47 6.15
C PRO A 160 -25.86 17.11 7.62
N SER A 161 -25.23 17.88 8.51
CA SER A 161 -25.47 17.80 9.95
C SER A 161 -26.89 18.22 10.31
#